data_AF-A0A151I6H3-F1
#
_entry.id   AF-A0A151I6H3-F1
#
_cell.length_a   1.000
_cell.length_b   1.000
_cell.length_c   1.000
_cell.angle_alpha   90.00
_cell.angle_beta   90.00
_cell.angle_gamma   90.00
#
_symmetry.space_group_name_H-M   'P 1'
#
loop_
_entity.id
_entity.type
_entity.pdbx_description
1 polymer ?
#
loop_
_entity_poly.entity_id
_entity_poly.type
_entity_poly.pdbx_seq_one_letter_code
_entity_poly.pdbx_strand_id
1 'polypeptide(L)'
;MKGTVLVLENDGTVVDEDDSLIFYEKEIFILLSESEKCVWTPALQPVEASTPSECSTVETYIISENEAEKPISLDILKNDGKTVQTWLEQRRRIQTQIVHIIVDEMRHIKTKIPLSAFKIVAHKLSERYPMFKDIDSDNEIIGDGCFTLTIKLMERNNYLNRPFKRKSTTAGKIPGKMSKKIANITSGCSSNWDPIKPNDENLDQENLKYSSNAVNETDENFHQYLEDSYSDIRMTINNSESLKDILNQWPILQKSKNAFYWHFQNLTKVDLTMIGMKINSKANKIIDFGIQNKLHHSEDNIEPGYAVLQIFSKYFKEDIGKFIFEVKVCSNLND
;
A
#
# COMPACT_ATOMS: atom_id res chain seq x y z
N MET A 1 23.94 9.35 -33.60
CA MET A 1 23.20 10.19 -32.65
C MET A 1 23.79 9.95 -31.28
N LYS A 2 24.17 11.02 -30.60
CA LYS A 2 24.94 11.02 -29.34
C LYS A 2 23.96 11.05 -28.17
N GLY A 3 24.00 10.06 -27.28
CA GLY A 3 23.00 9.83 -26.25
C GLY A 3 23.49 10.29 -24.87
N THR A 4 22.62 10.97 -24.13
CA THR A 4 22.84 11.32 -22.72
C THR A 4 22.47 10.13 -21.85
N VAL A 5 23.24 9.85 -20.79
CA VAL A 5 23.00 8.70 -19.89
C VAL A 5 22.59 9.21 -18.51
N LEU A 6 21.47 8.69 -17.99
CA LEU A 6 20.95 9.03 -16.66
C LEU A 6 21.53 8.06 -15.62
N VAL A 7 22.06 8.60 -14.51
CA VAL A 7 22.61 7.79 -13.41
C VAL A 7 22.12 8.26 -12.05
N LEU A 8 22.12 7.35 -11.07
CA LEU A 8 21.81 7.67 -9.66
C LEU A 8 22.96 8.42 -8.99
N GLU A 9 22.65 9.42 -8.18
CA GLU A 9 23.65 10.13 -7.39
C GLU A 9 24.30 9.22 -6.35
N ASN A 10 23.62 8.25 -5.77
CA ASN A 10 24.18 7.51 -4.63
C ASN A 10 25.35 6.57 -5.00
N ASP A 11 25.35 6.03 -6.21
CA ASP A 11 26.32 5.01 -6.62
C ASP A 11 26.68 5.03 -8.12
N GLY A 12 26.12 5.93 -8.92
CA GLY A 12 26.38 6.04 -10.35
C GLY A 12 25.73 4.95 -11.21
N THR A 13 24.75 4.20 -10.68
CA THR A 13 24.03 3.17 -11.44
C THR A 13 23.26 3.78 -12.61
N VAL A 14 23.42 3.22 -13.82
CA VAL A 14 22.70 3.64 -15.04
C VAL A 14 21.23 3.24 -14.95
N VAL A 15 20.35 4.19 -15.22
CA VAL A 15 18.89 4.01 -15.23
C VAL A 15 18.46 3.76 -16.68
N ASP A 16 18.02 2.54 -16.98
CA ASP A 16 17.48 2.17 -18.30
C ASP A 16 15.95 2.23 -18.30
N GLU A 17 15.35 2.47 -19.47
CA GLU A 17 13.95 2.95 -19.64
C GLU A 17 12.84 1.94 -19.28
N ASP A 18 13.16 0.71 -18.88
CA ASP A 18 12.16 -0.28 -18.47
C ASP A 18 11.89 -0.21 -16.94
N ASP A 19 10.68 0.24 -16.60
CA ASP A 19 10.00 0.22 -15.28
C ASP A 19 10.63 1.01 -14.10
N SER A 20 11.64 1.84 -14.34
CA SER A 20 12.43 2.50 -13.29
C SER A 20 11.82 3.79 -12.70
N LEU A 21 10.89 4.48 -13.38
CA LEU A 21 10.41 5.81 -12.95
C LEU A 21 9.57 5.83 -11.66
N ILE A 22 8.96 4.71 -11.26
CA ILE A 22 8.14 4.65 -10.03
C ILE A 22 9.00 4.38 -8.78
N PHE A 23 10.18 3.76 -8.94
CA PHE A 23 11.01 3.33 -7.81
C PHE A 23 11.92 4.42 -7.25
N TYR A 24 12.19 5.47 -8.02
CA TYR A 24 13.21 6.48 -7.71
C TYR A 24 12.65 7.88 -7.43
N GLU A 25 11.36 8.02 -7.11
CA GLU A 25 10.69 9.30 -6.80
C GLU A 25 11.38 10.11 -5.67
N LYS A 26 12.21 9.47 -4.85
CA LYS A 26 12.91 10.07 -3.71
C LYS A 26 14.43 10.21 -3.89
N GLU A 27 14.96 9.88 -5.06
CA GLU A 27 16.40 9.96 -5.33
C GLU A 27 16.73 11.16 -6.21
N ILE A 28 17.95 11.68 -6.01
CA ILE A 28 18.49 12.78 -6.80
C ILE A 28 19.27 12.16 -7.96
N PHE A 29 19.03 12.66 -9.15
CA PHE A 29 19.66 12.17 -10.38
C PHE A 29 20.73 13.14 -10.84
N ILE A 30 21.82 12.58 -11.38
CA ILE A 30 22.87 13.35 -12.02
C ILE A 30 22.85 13.06 -13.52
N LEU A 31 22.70 14.11 -14.31
CA LEU A 31 22.81 14.03 -15.76
C LEU A 31 24.28 14.21 -16.14
N LEU A 32 24.87 13.22 -16.80
CA LEU A 32 26.26 13.29 -17.26
C LEU A 32 26.33 13.52 -18.76
N SER A 33 27.23 14.41 -19.19
CA SER A 33 27.61 14.54 -20.59
C SER A 33 28.57 13.42 -21.01
N GLU A 34 28.72 13.15 -22.33
CA GLU A 34 29.58 12.07 -22.85
C GLU A 34 31.05 12.14 -22.37
N SER A 35 31.53 13.32 -21.96
CA SER A 35 32.89 13.54 -21.46
C SER A 35 33.04 13.42 -19.95
N GLU A 36 31.94 13.34 -19.20
CA GLU A 36 31.95 13.36 -17.74
C GLU A 36 31.84 11.96 -17.17
N LYS A 37 32.76 11.61 -16.27
CA LYS A 37 32.75 10.35 -15.54
C LYS A 37 32.62 10.64 -14.06
N CYS A 38 31.58 10.10 -13.43
CA CYS A 38 31.45 10.15 -11.98
C CYS A 38 32.39 9.12 -11.36
N VAL A 39 33.36 9.56 -10.56
CA VAL A 39 34.31 8.69 -9.86
C VAL A 39 34.02 8.78 -8.37
N TRP A 40 33.51 7.69 -7.80
CA TRP A 40 33.24 7.57 -6.37
C TRP A 40 34.48 7.05 -5.65
N THR A 41 35.19 7.93 -4.94
CA THR A 41 36.25 7.52 -4.00
C THR A 41 35.66 7.28 -2.61
N PRO A 42 35.77 6.06 -2.04
CA PRO A 42 35.39 5.81 -0.65
C PRO A 42 36.27 6.62 0.30
N ALA A 43 35.67 7.24 1.32
CA ALA A 43 36.42 7.90 2.38
C ALA A 43 37.35 6.91 3.10
N LEU A 44 38.61 7.31 3.26
CA LEU A 44 39.72 6.54 3.86
C LEU A 44 39.33 5.85 5.19
N GLN A 45 39.68 4.57 5.32
CA GLN A 45 39.52 3.76 6.53
C GLN A 45 40.61 4.09 7.57
N PRO A 46 40.32 4.04 8.89
CA PRO A 46 41.36 3.93 9.92
C PRO A 46 41.83 2.48 10.10
N VAL A 47 43.09 2.39 10.53
CA VAL A 47 44.03 1.26 10.56
C VAL A 47 43.66 0.12 11.53
N GLU A 48 44.18 -1.07 11.19
CA GLU A 48 44.13 -2.41 11.80
C GLU A 48 44.39 -2.52 13.32
N ALA A 49 43.76 -3.53 13.95
CA ALA A 49 44.39 -4.36 15.00
C ALA A 49 43.65 -5.71 15.21
N SER A 50 44.38 -6.80 14.93
CA SER A 50 44.45 -8.10 15.64
C SER A 50 43.27 -9.09 15.68
N THR A 51 43.52 -10.29 15.17
CA THR A 51 42.84 -11.60 15.36
C THR A 51 43.31 -12.32 16.65
N PRO A 52 42.89 -13.57 16.97
CA PRO A 52 41.55 -14.16 17.11
C PRO A 52 41.37 -14.86 18.49
N SER A 53 40.14 -15.25 18.89
CA SER A 53 39.96 -16.28 19.94
C SER A 53 38.65 -17.05 19.81
N GLU A 54 38.75 -18.32 20.20
CA GLU A 54 37.95 -19.50 19.87
C GLU A 54 36.58 -19.66 20.56
N CYS A 55 35.70 -20.41 19.87
CA CYS A 55 34.84 -21.51 20.34
C CYS A 55 33.72 -21.27 21.37
N SER A 56 32.47 -21.54 20.95
CA SER A 56 31.69 -22.70 21.45
C SER A 56 30.41 -22.95 20.63
N THR A 57 30.38 -24.11 19.96
CA THR A 57 29.25 -25.04 19.74
C THR A 57 27.81 -24.52 19.70
N VAL A 58 27.16 -24.61 18.53
CA VAL A 58 25.72 -24.89 18.42
C VAL A 58 25.49 -25.93 17.32
N GLU A 59 24.72 -26.94 17.67
CA GLU A 59 24.53 -28.24 17.02
C GLU A 59 24.10 -28.17 15.55
N THR A 60 24.90 -28.81 14.70
CA THR A 60 24.62 -29.09 13.30
C THR A 60 23.47 -30.09 13.18
N TYR A 61 22.26 -29.63 12.82
CA TYR A 61 21.28 -30.52 12.20
C TYR A 61 21.67 -30.71 10.73
N ILE A 62 22.51 -31.71 10.47
CA ILE A 62 22.75 -32.23 9.14
C ILE A 62 21.44 -32.90 8.71
N ILE A 63 20.68 -32.22 7.85
CA ILE A 63 19.65 -32.89 7.04
C ILE A 63 20.44 -33.77 6.07
N SER A 64 20.38 -35.09 6.32
CA SER A 64 20.96 -36.14 5.48
C SER A 64 20.66 -35.87 4.00
N GLU A 65 21.69 -35.83 3.17
CA GLU A 65 21.63 -35.61 1.71
C GLU A 65 20.81 -36.68 0.94
N ASN A 66 20.21 -37.66 1.62
CA ASN A 66 19.53 -38.80 1.01
C ASN A 66 17.99 -38.71 0.93
N GLU A 67 17.36 -37.57 1.26
CA GLU A 67 15.91 -37.36 1.03
C GLU A 67 15.59 -36.39 -0.12
N ALA A 68 16.61 -35.78 -0.76
CA ALA A 68 16.41 -34.81 -1.84
C ALA A 68 16.27 -35.44 -3.25
N GLU A 69 16.42 -36.76 -3.40
CA GLU A 69 16.48 -37.42 -4.72
C GLU A 69 15.49 -38.59 -4.91
N LYS A 70 14.28 -38.51 -4.33
CA LYS A 70 13.18 -39.36 -4.84
C LYS A 70 12.24 -38.51 -5.69
N PRO A 71 12.23 -38.69 -7.03
CA PRO A 71 11.14 -38.17 -7.83
C PRO A 71 9.88 -38.89 -7.36
N ILE A 72 9.03 -38.18 -6.63
CA ILE A 72 7.68 -38.66 -6.33
C ILE A 72 7.01 -38.77 -7.69
N SER A 73 6.67 -40.00 -8.11
CA SER A 73 6.04 -40.26 -9.41
C SER A 73 4.89 -39.28 -9.63
N LEU A 74 4.97 -38.55 -10.75
CA LEU A 74 4.00 -37.55 -11.21
C LEU A 74 2.56 -38.08 -11.33
N ASP A 75 2.36 -39.39 -11.20
CA ASP A 75 1.06 -40.06 -11.35
C ASP A 75 0.25 -40.17 -10.04
N ILE A 76 0.84 -39.89 -8.87
CA ILE A 76 0.12 -40.02 -7.58
C ILE A 76 -0.62 -38.74 -7.19
N LEU A 77 -0.31 -37.59 -7.81
CA LEU A 77 -0.79 -36.27 -7.39
C LEU A 77 -2.09 -35.78 -8.06
N LYS A 78 -2.79 -36.63 -8.81
CA LYS A 78 -4.01 -36.23 -9.54
C LYS A 78 -5.33 -36.33 -8.74
N ASN A 79 -5.35 -36.85 -7.51
CA ASN A 79 -6.60 -37.33 -6.92
C ASN A 79 -7.15 -36.66 -5.65
N ASP A 80 -6.61 -35.56 -5.13
CA ASP A 80 -7.37 -34.80 -4.11
C ASP A 80 -6.85 -33.38 -3.90
N GLY A 81 -7.70 -32.36 -4.17
CA GLY A 81 -7.36 -30.95 -4.02
C GLY A 81 -6.96 -30.54 -2.59
N LYS A 82 -7.31 -31.35 -1.58
CA LYS A 82 -6.85 -31.17 -0.18
C LYS A 82 -5.37 -31.50 0.02
N THR A 83 -4.81 -32.42 -0.76
CA THR A 83 -3.41 -32.88 -0.61
C THR A 83 -2.41 -31.92 -1.27
N VAL A 84 -2.83 -31.22 -2.32
CA VAL A 84 -2.00 -30.20 -2.99
C VAL A 84 -1.86 -28.95 -2.12
N GLN A 85 -2.93 -28.52 -1.45
CA GLN A 85 -2.88 -27.37 -0.54
C GLN A 85 -1.95 -27.61 0.66
N THR A 86 -1.98 -28.80 1.26
CA THR A 86 -1.11 -29.14 2.40
C THR A 86 0.36 -29.19 2.03
N TRP A 87 0.71 -29.66 0.82
CA TRP A 87 2.09 -29.64 0.33
C TRP A 87 2.60 -28.21 0.06
N LEU A 88 1.80 -27.36 -0.58
CA LEU A 88 2.16 -25.96 -0.84
C LEU A 88 2.36 -25.18 0.47
N GLU A 89 1.52 -25.44 1.48
CA GLU A 89 1.71 -24.88 2.83
C GLU A 89 3.01 -25.35 3.48
N GLN A 90 3.32 -26.64 3.40
CA GLN A 90 4.55 -27.19 3.94
C GLN A 90 5.79 -26.61 3.24
N ARG A 91 5.75 -26.48 1.92
CA ARG A 91 6.80 -25.84 1.12
C ARG A 91 7.01 -24.39 1.55
N ARG A 92 5.93 -23.60 1.71
CA ARG A 92 6.01 -22.20 2.18
C ARG A 92 6.63 -22.09 3.57
N ARG A 93 6.33 -23.02 4.49
CA ARG A 93 6.94 -23.07 5.83
C ARG A 93 8.45 -23.30 5.75
N ILE A 94 8.88 -24.29 4.97
CA ILE A 94 10.31 -24.61 4.78
C ILE A 94 11.06 -23.42 4.16
N GLN A 95 10.51 -22.83 3.09
CA GLN A 95 11.09 -21.63 2.48
C GLN A 95 11.28 -20.50 3.51
N THR A 96 10.27 -20.26 4.34
CA THR A 96 10.31 -19.21 5.37
C THR A 96 11.39 -19.48 6.42
N GLN A 97 11.52 -20.74 6.87
CA GLN A 97 12.57 -21.12 7.83
C GLN A 97 13.97 -20.94 7.25
N ILE A 98 14.18 -21.35 6.00
CA ILE A 98 15.48 -21.17 5.31
C ILE A 98 15.80 -19.67 5.18
N VAL A 99 14.82 -18.85 4.77
CA VAL A 99 14.99 -17.38 4.70
C VAL A 99 15.41 -16.81 6.06
N HIS A 100 14.80 -17.27 7.15
CA HIS A 100 15.16 -16.81 8.49
C HIS A 100 16.61 -17.15 8.84
N ILE A 101 17.01 -18.42 8.68
CA ILE A 101 18.38 -18.89 8.96
C ILE A 101 19.38 -18.07 8.17
N ILE A 102 19.15 -17.90 6.87
CA ILE A 102 20.07 -17.20 5.99
C ILE A 102 20.20 -15.72 6.37
N VAL A 103 19.09 -15.04 6.66
CA VAL A 103 19.17 -13.65 7.10
C VAL A 103 19.87 -13.53 8.43
N ASP A 104 19.64 -14.45 9.37
CA ASP A 104 20.33 -14.46 10.65
C ASP A 104 21.85 -14.65 10.44
N GLU A 105 22.28 -15.58 9.57
CA GLU A 105 23.68 -15.74 9.15
C GLU A 105 24.27 -14.48 8.50
N MET A 106 23.57 -13.86 7.55
CA MET A 106 24.03 -12.61 6.94
C MET A 106 24.16 -11.47 7.96
N ARG A 107 23.30 -11.44 8.98
CA ARG A 107 23.30 -10.44 10.05
C ARG A 107 24.44 -10.61 11.05
N HIS A 108 25.02 -11.81 11.19
CA HIS A 108 26.26 -12.00 11.96
C HIS A 108 27.42 -11.19 11.38
N ILE A 109 27.42 -10.95 10.06
CA ILE A 109 28.41 -10.11 9.38
C ILE A 109 28.02 -8.63 9.53
N LYS A 110 26.80 -8.26 9.12
CA LYS A 110 26.32 -6.87 9.14
C LYS A 110 24.81 -6.83 9.25
N THR A 111 24.28 -6.00 10.15
CA THR A 111 22.82 -5.82 10.31
C THR A 111 22.19 -5.00 9.18
N LYS A 112 22.90 -3.97 8.69
CA LYS A 112 22.50 -3.17 7.51
C LYS A 112 23.10 -3.78 6.23
N ILE A 113 22.43 -4.81 5.74
CA ILE A 113 22.82 -5.56 4.54
C ILE A 113 22.40 -4.78 3.27
N PRO A 114 23.29 -4.56 2.30
CA PRO A 114 22.95 -3.92 1.02
C PRO A 114 22.10 -4.83 0.13
N LEU A 115 21.28 -4.24 -0.75
CA LEU A 115 20.39 -4.98 -1.65
C LEU A 115 21.15 -5.95 -2.57
N SER A 116 22.34 -5.56 -3.04
CA SER A 116 23.20 -6.41 -3.88
C SER A 116 23.53 -7.75 -3.21
N ALA A 117 23.75 -7.77 -1.90
CA ALA A 117 24.02 -9.00 -1.17
C ALA A 117 22.79 -9.92 -1.11
N PHE A 118 21.59 -9.37 -0.94
CA PHE A 118 20.35 -10.16 -1.01
C PHE A 118 20.13 -10.75 -2.40
N LYS A 119 20.40 -9.99 -3.47
CA LYS A 119 20.30 -10.48 -4.85
C LYS A 119 21.26 -11.65 -5.12
N ILE A 120 22.53 -11.54 -4.69
CA ILE A 120 23.52 -12.61 -4.86
C ILE A 120 23.10 -13.88 -4.12
N VAL A 121 22.62 -13.73 -2.87
CA VAL A 121 22.17 -14.87 -2.08
C VAL A 121 20.92 -15.50 -2.68
N ALA A 122 19.94 -14.68 -3.10
CA ALA A 122 18.73 -15.16 -3.73
C ALA A 122 19.02 -15.96 -5.00
N HIS A 123 19.89 -15.45 -5.88
CA HIS A 123 20.30 -16.12 -7.11
C HIS A 123 20.92 -17.50 -6.83
N LYS A 124 21.87 -17.56 -5.88
CA LYS A 124 22.51 -18.83 -5.50
C LYS A 124 21.52 -19.84 -4.92
N LEU A 125 20.52 -19.37 -4.18
CA LEU A 125 19.50 -20.22 -3.60
C LEU A 125 18.50 -20.72 -4.64
N SER A 126 18.05 -19.87 -5.56
CA SER A 126 17.14 -20.26 -6.65
C SER A 126 17.81 -21.24 -7.62
N GLU A 127 19.12 -21.07 -7.88
CA GLU A 127 19.90 -21.99 -8.70
C GLU A 127 20.07 -23.36 -8.03
N ARG A 128 20.42 -23.36 -6.73
CA ARG A 128 20.72 -24.59 -6.01
C ARG A 128 19.48 -25.37 -5.59
N TYR A 129 18.37 -24.69 -5.32
CA TYR A 129 17.17 -25.28 -4.76
C TYR A 129 15.93 -24.88 -5.57
N PRO A 130 15.43 -25.77 -6.46
CA PRO A 130 14.23 -25.54 -7.26
C PRO A 130 12.97 -25.23 -6.44
N MET A 131 12.97 -25.59 -5.14
CA MET A 131 11.88 -25.28 -4.23
C MET A 131 11.60 -23.77 -4.10
N PHE A 132 12.53 -22.88 -4.46
CA PHE A 132 12.30 -21.43 -4.42
C PHE A 132 11.69 -20.84 -5.70
N LYS A 133 11.60 -21.61 -6.79
CA LYS A 133 11.00 -21.14 -8.04
C LYS A 133 9.52 -20.80 -7.86
N ASP A 134 9.05 -19.79 -8.59
CA ASP A 134 7.66 -19.37 -8.55
C ASP A 134 6.81 -20.35 -9.36
N ILE A 135 5.77 -20.91 -8.73
CA ILE A 135 4.90 -21.95 -9.31
C ILE A 135 3.44 -21.46 -9.28
N ASP A 136 2.72 -21.69 -10.38
CA ASP A 136 1.28 -21.35 -10.51
C ASP A 136 0.35 -22.34 -9.78
N SER A 137 -0.94 -22.04 -9.72
CA SER A 137 -1.98 -22.95 -9.23
C SER A 137 -2.02 -24.29 -9.99
N ASP A 138 -1.60 -24.28 -11.26
CA ASP A 138 -1.54 -25.45 -12.13
C ASP A 138 -0.18 -26.17 -12.08
N ASN A 139 0.68 -25.80 -11.12
CA ASN A 139 1.99 -26.39 -10.86
C ASN A 139 3.07 -26.14 -11.93
N GLU A 140 2.84 -25.16 -12.82
CA GLU A 140 3.80 -24.70 -13.82
C GLU A 140 4.78 -23.66 -13.24
N ILE A 141 6.04 -23.70 -13.68
CA ILE A 141 7.07 -22.77 -13.22
C ILE A 141 6.92 -21.44 -13.97
N ILE A 142 6.51 -20.39 -13.26
CA ILE A 142 6.31 -19.04 -13.82
C ILE A 142 7.61 -18.22 -13.77
N GLY A 143 8.50 -18.53 -12.82
CA GLY A 143 9.72 -17.76 -12.63
C GLY A 143 10.80 -18.50 -11.85
N ASP A 144 12.02 -17.97 -11.92
CA ASP A 144 13.18 -18.51 -11.20
C ASP A 144 13.08 -18.34 -9.67
N GLY A 145 12.16 -17.50 -9.19
CA GLY A 145 11.95 -17.21 -7.76
C GLY A 145 13.00 -16.28 -7.15
N CYS A 146 13.96 -15.78 -7.93
CA CYS A 146 15.07 -14.96 -7.44
C CYS A 146 14.57 -13.61 -6.89
N PHE A 147 13.65 -12.98 -7.63
CA PHE A 147 13.01 -11.73 -7.20
C PHE A 147 12.21 -11.92 -5.91
N THR A 148 11.29 -12.89 -5.91
CA THR A 148 10.46 -13.24 -4.74
C THR A 148 11.31 -13.53 -3.51
N LEU A 149 12.42 -14.25 -3.67
CA LEU A 149 13.33 -14.58 -2.59
C LEU A 149 14.13 -13.37 -2.09
N THR A 150 14.56 -12.48 -3.00
CA THR A 150 15.25 -11.22 -2.64
C THR A 150 14.36 -10.36 -1.73
N ILE A 151 13.09 -10.22 -2.07
CA ILE A 151 12.12 -9.47 -1.25
C ILE A 151 11.96 -10.12 0.13
N LYS A 152 11.77 -11.44 0.19
CA LYS A 152 11.62 -12.16 1.47
C LYS A 152 12.83 -12.00 2.40
N LEU A 153 14.05 -12.10 1.86
CA LEU A 153 15.29 -11.89 2.63
C LEU A 153 15.38 -10.45 3.16
N MET A 154 15.08 -9.47 2.30
CA MET A 154 15.10 -8.05 2.65
C MET A 154 14.06 -7.71 3.73
N GLU A 155 12.82 -8.18 3.59
CA GLU A 155 11.74 -7.95 4.55
C GLU A 155 12.07 -8.53 5.92
N ARG A 156 12.62 -9.75 5.96
CA ARG A 156 13.07 -10.37 7.21
C ARG A 156 14.18 -9.56 7.88
N ASN A 157 15.16 -9.06 7.13
CA ASN A 157 16.20 -8.20 7.69
C ASN A 157 15.64 -6.87 8.22
N ASN A 158 14.73 -6.25 7.48
CA ASN A 158 14.05 -5.02 7.89
C ASN A 158 13.21 -5.23 9.16
N TYR A 159 12.54 -6.38 9.28
CA TYR A 159 11.82 -6.77 10.48
C TYR A 159 12.75 -6.87 11.69
N LEU A 160 13.91 -7.51 11.55
CA LEU A 160 14.90 -7.67 12.63
C LEU A 160 15.62 -6.37 13.00
N ASN A 161 15.76 -5.45 12.05
CA ASN A 161 16.31 -4.11 12.29
C ASN A 161 15.29 -3.13 12.89
N ARG A 162 14.02 -3.55 13.00
CA ARG A 162 12.99 -2.74 13.66
C ARG A 162 13.33 -2.59 15.14
N PRO A 163 13.39 -1.35 15.68
CA PRO A 163 13.61 -1.17 17.10
C PRO A 163 12.46 -1.84 17.88
N PHE A 164 12.79 -2.83 18.69
CA PHE A 164 11.84 -3.44 19.62
C PHE A 164 11.30 -2.34 20.54
N LYS A 165 9.98 -2.32 20.76
CA LYS A 165 9.26 -1.26 21.52
C LYS A 165 9.68 -1.08 22.99
N ARG A 166 10.79 -1.68 23.45
CA ARG A 166 11.30 -1.55 24.81
C ARG A 166 12.67 -0.88 24.73
N LYS A 167 12.76 0.30 25.35
CA LYS A 167 13.85 1.29 25.31
C LYS A 167 13.69 2.30 24.15
N SER A 168 12.68 3.15 24.31
CA SER A 168 12.71 4.51 23.77
C SER A 168 13.88 5.25 24.42
N THR A 169 15.10 5.00 23.95
CA THR A 169 16.18 5.96 24.14
C THR A 169 15.90 7.15 23.24
N THR A 170 15.98 8.31 23.87
CA THR A 170 15.69 9.65 23.37
C THR A 170 16.66 10.01 22.22
N ALA A 171 16.50 9.39 21.07
CA ALA A 171 17.27 9.68 19.87
C ALA A 171 16.31 9.98 18.72
N GLY A 172 16.10 11.28 18.48
CA GLY A 172 15.42 11.81 17.30
C GLY A 172 13.93 11.46 17.20
N LYS A 173 13.05 12.44 17.46
CA LYS A 173 11.68 12.40 16.92
C LYS A 173 11.76 12.46 15.39
N ILE A 174 11.97 11.33 14.73
CA ILE A 174 11.55 11.17 13.34
C ILE A 174 10.01 11.25 13.37
N PRO A 175 9.35 12.08 12.55
CA PRO A 175 7.91 12.31 12.59
C PRO A 175 7.11 11.12 12.02
N GLY A 176 7.39 9.89 12.43
CA GLY A 176 6.73 8.68 11.94
C GLY A 176 5.27 8.53 12.38
N LYS A 177 4.84 9.24 13.44
CA LYS A 177 3.42 9.28 13.84
C LYS A 177 2.58 10.22 12.96
N MET A 178 3.12 11.38 12.57
CA MET A 178 2.47 12.29 11.63
C MET A 178 2.43 11.66 10.24
N SER A 179 3.54 11.10 9.75
CA SER A 179 3.59 10.48 8.41
C SER A 179 2.59 9.33 8.24
N LYS A 180 2.46 8.42 9.23
CA LYS A 180 1.45 7.35 9.17
C LYS A 180 0.03 7.85 9.31
N LYS A 181 -0.21 8.84 10.17
CA LYS A 181 -1.53 9.46 10.32
C LYS A 181 -1.95 10.12 9.00
N ILE A 182 -1.05 10.89 8.38
CA ILE A 182 -1.26 11.53 7.08
C ILE A 182 -1.49 10.47 6.02
N ALA A 183 -0.61 9.46 5.90
CA ALA A 183 -0.77 8.38 4.91
C ALA A 183 -2.10 7.62 5.03
N ASN A 184 -2.58 7.37 6.26
CA ASN A 184 -3.88 6.76 6.48
C ASN A 184 -5.03 7.69 6.08
N ILE A 185 -4.91 8.98 6.43
CA ILE A 185 -5.92 10.00 6.14
C ILE A 185 -5.99 10.31 4.64
N THR A 186 -4.87 10.26 3.92
CA THR A 186 -4.78 10.49 2.47
C THR A 186 -5.00 9.23 1.64
N SER A 187 -5.27 8.09 2.28
CA SER A 187 -5.45 6.82 1.58
C SER A 187 -6.60 6.90 0.58
N GLY A 188 -6.34 6.59 -0.69
CA GLY A 188 -7.33 6.68 -1.77
C GLY A 188 -7.52 8.09 -2.36
N CYS A 189 -6.77 9.09 -1.88
CA CYS A 189 -6.73 10.42 -2.48
C CYS A 189 -5.54 10.48 -3.44
N SER A 190 -5.80 10.74 -4.72
CA SER A 190 -4.89 10.39 -5.81
C SER A 190 -4.05 11.55 -6.36
N SER A 191 -4.32 12.80 -5.98
CA SER A 191 -3.50 13.96 -6.41
C SER A 191 -3.86 15.27 -5.70
N ASN A 192 -5.15 15.49 -5.41
CA ASN A 192 -5.65 16.81 -4.98
C ASN A 192 -5.85 16.94 -3.46
N TRP A 193 -5.06 16.22 -2.65
CA TRP A 193 -5.21 16.21 -1.20
C TRP A 193 -4.87 17.57 -0.55
N ASP A 194 -3.82 18.22 -1.05
CA ASP A 194 -3.30 19.50 -0.57
C ASP A 194 -3.15 20.48 -1.76
N PRO A 195 -4.27 21.04 -2.24
CA PRO A 195 -4.27 21.91 -3.41
C PRO A 195 -3.51 23.20 -3.10
N ILE A 196 -2.59 23.57 -3.98
CA ILE A 196 -1.89 24.85 -3.94
C ILE A 196 -2.91 25.94 -4.31
N LYS A 197 -3.07 26.96 -3.47
CA LYS A 197 -3.88 28.13 -3.83
C LYS A 197 -3.31 28.77 -5.11
N PRO A 198 -4.12 29.07 -6.12
CA PRO A 198 -3.71 29.99 -7.18
C PRO A 198 -3.30 31.31 -6.52
N ASN A 199 -2.14 31.87 -6.92
CA ASN A 199 -1.69 33.21 -6.51
C ASN A 199 -2.52 34.29 -7.24
N ASP A 200 -3.85 34.25 -7.11
CA ASP A 200 -4.71 35.32 -7.61
C ASP A 200 -5.01 36.27 -6.46
N GLU A 201 -4.32 37.41 -6.44
CA GLU A 201 -4.55 38.52 -5.51
C GLU A 201 -5.97 39.12 -5.63
N ASN A 202 -6.77 38.69 -6.63
CA ASN A 202 -8.13 39.17 -6.90
C ASN A 202 -9.25 38.23 -6.42
N LEU A 203 -8.95 37.04 -5.86
CA LEU A 203 -9.98 36.11 -5.40
C LEU A 203 -10.31 36.38 -3.91
N ASP A 204 -11.24 37.30 -3.68
CA ASP A 204 -11.75 37.63 -2.35
C ASP A 204 -12.48 36.42 -1.74
N GLN A 205 -11.81 35.73 -0.81
CA GLN A 205 -12.34 34.59 -0.07
C GLN A 205 -13.68 34.88 0.64
N GLU A 206 -13.90 36.12 1.09
CA GLU A 206 -15.18 36.53 1.66
C GLU A 206 -16.28 36.57 0.59
N ASN A 207 -16.03 37.15 -0.59
CA ASN A 207 -16.99 37.20 -1.69
C ASN A 207 -17.37 35.80 -2.21
N LEU A 208 -16.41 34.87 -2.25
CA LEU A 208 -16.67 33.49 -2.64
C LEU A 208 -17.55 32.75 -1.60
N LYS A 209 -17.29 32.95 -0.31
CA LYS A 209 -18.14 32.42 0.78
C LYS A 209 -19.54 33.02 0.76
N TYR A 210 -19.71 34.31 0.44
CA TYR A 210 -21.04 34.92 0.30
C TYR A 210 -21.80 34.41 -0.93
N SER A 211 -21.09 34.16 -2.04
CA SER A 211 -21.67 33.61 -3.28
C SER A 211 -22.19 32.18 -3.12
N SER A 212 -21.63 31.39 -2.19
CA SER A 212 -22.09 30.04 -1.84
C SER A 212 -23.59 29.90 -1.49
N ASN A 213 -24.24 31.00 -1.10
CA ASN A 213 -25.66 31.04 -0.78
C ASN A 213 -26.57 31.30 -1.99
N ALA A 214 -26.01 31.84 -3.08
CA ALA A 214 -26.75 32.28 -4.26
C ALA A 214 -26.63 31.30 -5.45
N VAL A 215 -25.57 30.48 -5.49
CA VAL A 215 -25.34 29.53 -6.59
C VAL A 215 -26.23 28.28 -6.44
N ASN A 216 -27.07 28.03 -7.44
CA ASN A 216 -27.87 26.80 -7.59
C ASN A 216 -27.18 25.81 -8.55
N GLU A 217 -27.51 24.52 -8.43
CA GLU A 217 -26.95 23.48 -9.32
C GLU A 217 -27.26 23.71 -10.82
N THR A 218 -28.29 24.50 -11.12
CA THR A 218 -28.72 24.83 -12.47
C THR A 218 -28.03 26.05 -13.06
N ASP A 219 -27.22 26.77 -12.28
CA ASP A 219 -26.51 27.96 -12.77
C ASP A 219 -25.32 27.55 -13.64
N GLU A 220 -25.14 28.22 -14.78
CA GLU A 220 -24.01 27.98 -15.70
C GLU A 220 -22.65 28.16 -15.00
N ASN A 221 -22.60 28.99 -13.95
CA ASN A 221 -21.39 29.26 -13.18
C ASN A 221 -21.13 28.25 -12.05
N PHE A 222 -21.98 27.24 -11.85
CA PHE A 222 -21.88 26.27 -10.76
C PHE A 222 -20.54 25.51 -10.79
N HIS A 223 -20.12 25.04 -11.97
CA HIS A 223 -18.87 24.31 -12.12
C HIS A 223 -17.64 25.19 -11.86
N GLN A 224 -17.63 26.42 -12.38
CA GLN A 224 -16.55 27.37 -12.15
C GLN A 224 -16.40 27.68 -10.66
N TYR A 225 -17.53 27.93 -9.98
CA TYR A 225 -17.55 28.15 -8.54
C TYR A 225 -16.95 26.97 -7.75
N LEU A 226 -17.24 25.72 -8.15
CA LEU A 226 -16.68 24.53 -7.50
C LEU A 226 -15.16 24.43 -7.70
N GLU A 227 -14.66 24.78 -8.88
CA GLU A 227 -13.22 24.84 -9.15
C GLU A 227 -12.53 25.89 -8.30
N ASP A 228 -13.09 27.10 -8.25
CA ASP A 228 -12.53 28.23 -7.50
C ASP A 228 -12.55 27.99 -5.98
N SER A 229 -13.61 27.35 -5.48
CA SER A 229 -13.78 27.08 -4.03
C SER A 229 -13.11 25.80 -3.56
N TYR A 230 -12.63 24.94 -4.46
CA TYR A 230 -12.07 23.64 -4.10
C TYR A 230 -10.90 23.74 -3.14
N SER A 231 -9.93 24.60 -3.43
CA SER A 231 -8.73 24.73 -2.60
C SER A 231 -9.10 25.19 -1.19
N ASP A 232 -9.94 26.22 -1.08
CA ASP A 232 -10.33 26.82 0.20
C ASP A 232 -11.13 25.86 1.07
N ILE A 233 -12.13 25.18 0.50
CA ILE A 233 -12.89 24.13 1.20
C ILE A 233 -11.94 23.03 1.69
N ARG A 234 -10.98 22.62 0.86
CA ARG A 234 -10.05 21.53 1.19
C ARG A 234 -9.09 21.88 2.32
N MET A 235 -8.52 23.08 2.33
CA MET A 235 -7.66 23.50 3.46
C MET A 235 -8.47 23.63 4.75
N THR A 236 -9.69 24.16 4.68
CA THR A 236 -10.60 24.25 5.84
C THR A 236 -10.83 22.85 6.45
N ILE A 237 -11.07 21.84 5.60
CA ILE A 237 -11.21 20.43 6.02
C ILE A 237 -9.88 19.88 6.59
N ASN A 238 -8.76 20.11 5.91
CA ASN A 238 -7.44 19.63 6.33
C ASN A 238 -7.01 20.22 7.69
N ASN A 239 -7.39 21.47 7.96
CA ASN A 239 -7.10 22.18 9.21
C ASN A 239 -7.96 21.73 10.40
N SER A 240 -8.79 20.68 10.22
CA SER A 240 -9.59 20.05 11.28
C SER A 240 -10.64 20.97 11.91
N GLU A 241 -11.21 21.90 11.12
CA GLU A 241 -12.39 22.64 11.53
C GLU A 241 -13.59 21.72 11.77
N SER A 242 -14.54 22.14 12.61
CA SER A 242 -15.70 21.30 12.90
C SER A 242 -16.59 21.19 11.65
N LEU A 243 -17.19 20.01 11.43
CA LEU A 243 -18.08 19.78 10.29
C LEU A 243 -19.21 20.82 10.25
N LYS A 244 -19.74 21.21 11.42
CA LYS A 244 -20.78 22.23 11.52
C LYS A 244 -20.30 23.58 10.99
N ASP A 245 -19.09 23.98 11.34
CA ASP A 245 -18.52 25.26 10.90
C ASP A 245 -18.22 25.24 9.40
N ILE A 246 -17.68 24.13 8.88
CA ILE A 246 -17.43 23.94 7.45
C ILE A 246 -18.73 24.06 6.65
N LEU A 247 -19.80 23.38 7.08
CA LEU A 247 -21.09 23.43 6.39
C LEU A 247 -21.76 24.81 6.47
N ASN A 248 -21.53 25.55 7.57
CA ASN A 248 -22.01 26.93 7.70
C ASN A 248 -21.23 27.90 6.80
N GLN A 249 -19.91 27.70 6.65
CA GLN A 249 -19.05 28.50 5.77
C GLN A 249 -19.27 28.16 4.29
N TRP A 250 -19.62 26.92 4.00
CA TRP A 250 -19.87 26.41 2.64
C TRP A 250 -21.22 25.69 2.53
N PRO A 251 -22.35 26.42 2.62
CA PRO A 251 -23.71 25.89 2.52
C PRO A 251 -23.98 25.04 1.27
N ILE A 252 -23.26 25.29 0.18
CA ILE A 252 -23.37 24.52 -1.06
C ILE A 252 -23.08 23.03 -0.86
N LEU A 253 -22.17 22.67 0.06
CA LEU A 253 -21.87 21.27 0.40
C LEU A 253 -23.03 20.56 1.11
N GLN A 254 -23.88 21.34 1.80
CA GLN A 254 -25.08 20.83 2.47
C GLN A 254 -26.28 20.77 1.52
N LYS A 255 -26.44 21.79 0.68
CA LYS A 255 -27.61 21.97 -0.19
C LYS A 255 -27.53 21.13 -1.47
N SER A 256 -26.32 20.95 -2.01
CA SER A 256 -26.09 20.30 -3.29
C SER A 256 -25.40 18.94 -3.14
N LYS A 257 -26.11 17.88 -3.53
CA LYS A 257 -25.55 16.53 -3.61
C LYS A 257 -24.48 16.46 -4.70
N ASN A 258 -24.68 17.18 -5.80
CA ASN A 258 -23.76 17.22 -6.93
C ASN A 258 -22.44 17.91 -6.57
N ALA A 259 -22.48 19.00 -5.79
CA ALA A 259 -21.27 19.63 -5.25
C ALA A 259 -20.47 18.65 -4.39
N PHE A 260 -21.12 17.94 -3.47
CA PHE A 260 -20.45 16.93 -2.63
C PHE A 260 -19.81 15.82 -3.48
N TYR A 261 -20.52 15.31 -4.48
CA TYR A 261 -19.99 14.28 -5.39
C TYR A 261 -18.82 14.77 -6.22
N TRP A 262 -18.90 16.00 -6.73
CA TRP A 262 -17.83 16.61 -7.48
C TRP A 262 -16.56 16.77 -6.62
N HIS A 263 -16.68 17.27 -5.38
CA HIS A 263 -15.54 17.40 -4.47
C HIS A 263 -14.90 16.05 -4.16
N PHE A 264 -15.71 15.01 -3.91
CA PHE A 264 -15.22 13.67 -3.67
C PHE A 264 -14.52 13.08 -4.90
N GLN A 265 -15.12 13.21 -6.08
CA GLN A 265 -14.56 12.72 -7.33
C GLN A 265 -13.26 13.46 -7.66
N ASN A 266 -13.19 14.77 -7.43
CA ASN A 266 -11.97 15.52 -7.68
C ASN A 266 -10.82 15.08 -6.75
N LEU A 267 -11.14 14.75 -5.49
CA LEU A 267 -10.18 14.28 -4.49
C LEU A 267 -9.68 12.85 -4.73
N THR A 268 -10.59 11.93 -5.05
CA THR A 268 -10.32 10.49 -5.11
C THR A 268 -10.15 9.95 -6.54
N LYS A 269 -10.61 10.71 -7.53
CA LYS A 269 -10.80 10.30 -8.93
C LYS A 269 -11.77 9.11 -9.06
N VAL A 270 -12.61 8.89 -8.06
CA VAL A 270 -13.65 7.86 -8.06
C VAL A 270 -15.01 8.53 -8.18
N ASP A 271 -15.78 8.07 -9.15
CA ASP A 271 -17.18 8.46 -9.31
C ASP A 271 -18.07 7.73 -8.27
N LEU A 272 -18.70 8.52 -7.39
CA LEU A 272 -19.62 8.04 -6.36
C LEU A 272 -20.91 7.47 -6.93
N THR A 273 -21.35 7.90 -8.11
CA THR A 273 -22.59 7.40 -8.71
C THR A 273 -22.50 5.90 -9.02
N MET A 274 -21.29 5.41 -9.27
CA MET A 274 -20.98 4.01 -9.55
C MET A 274 -20.96 3.12 -8.29
N ILE A 275 -21.06 3.69 -7.09
CA ILE A 275 -20.87 2.94 -5.85
C ILE A 275 -21.92 1.84 -5.66
N GLY A 276 -23.19 2.14 -5.97
CA GLY A 276 -24.29 1.18 -5.86
C GLY A 276 -24.10 0.00 -6.80
N MET A 277 -23.72 0.27 -8.05
CA MET A 277 -23.41 -0.77 -9.04
C MET A 277 -22.23 -1.63 -8.58
N LYS A 278 -21.16 -1.02 -8.08
CA LYS A 278 -19.97 -1.74 -7.58
C LYS A 278 -20.28 -2.59 -6.35
N ILE A 279 -21.06 -2.08 -5.40
CA ILE A 279 -21.52 -2.83 -4.22
C ILE A 279 -22.32 -4.05 -4.67
N ASN A 280 -23.32 -3.86 -5.54
CA ASN A 280 -24.14 -4.97 -6.04
C ASN A 280 -23.32 -6.00 -6.81
N SER A 281 -22.38 -5.58 -7.66
CA SER A 281 -21.51 -6.50 -8.42
C SER A 281 -20.62 -7.38 -7.52
N LYS A 282 -20.32 -6.93 -6.30
CA LYS A 282 -19.48 -7.65 -5.32
C LYS A 282 -20.27 -8.20 -4.14
N ALA A 283 -21.59 -8.01 -4.12
CA ALA A 283 -22.41 -8.25 -2.94
C ALA A 283 -22.27 -9.70 -2.44
N ASN A 284 -22.40 -10.69 -3.34
CA ASN A 284 -22.28 -12.10 -2.98
C ASN A 284 -20.94 -12.43 -2.32
N LYS A 285 -19.82 -11.93 -2.86
CA LYS A 285 -18.48 -12.15 -2.28
C LYS A 285 -18.35 -11.54 -0.88
N ILE A 286 -18.95 -10.37 -0.67
CA ILE A 286 -18.93 -9.69 0.63
C ILE A 286 -19.85 -10.40 1.62
N ILE A 287 -21.00 -10.90 1.17
CA ILE A 287 -21.93 -11.71 1.95
C ILE A 287 -21.26 -13.01 2.39
N ASP A 288 -20.58 -13.71 1.47
CA ASP A 288 -19.82 -14.93 1.79
C ASP A 288 -18.76 -14.66 2.86
N PHE A 289 -18.02 -13.55 2.73
CA PHE A 289 -17.08 -13.10 3.76
C PHE A 289 -17.78 -12.81 5.09
N GLY A 290 -18.94 -12.16 5.05
CA GLY A 290 -19.76 -11.87 6.23
C GLY A 290 -20.22 -13.12 6.95
N ILE A 291 -20.64 -14.16 6.21
CA ILE A 291 -21.05 -15.46 6.78
C ILE A 291 -19.85 -16.16 7.41
N GLN A 292 -18.72 -16.24 6.71
CA GLN A 292 -17.49 -16.86 7.23
C GLN A 292 -16.99 -16.20 8.53
N ASN A 293 -17.14 -14.89 8.64
CA ASN A 293 -16.70 -14.11 9.81
C ASN A 293 -17.81 -13.87 10.85
N LYS A 294 -18.97 -14.52 10.72
CA LYS A 294 -20.12 -14.40 11.64
C LYS A 294 -20.66 -12.97 11.79
N LEU A 295 -20.55 -12.18 10.73
CA LEU A 295 -21.08 -10.82 10.62
C LEU A 295 -22.48 -10.80 10.01
N HIS A 296 -22.86 -11.85 9.29
CA HIS A 296 -24.17 -12.00 8.65
C HIS A 296 -24.65 -13.46 8.73
N HIS A 297 -25.96 -13.68 8.76
CA HIS A 297 -26.55 -15.02 8.81
C HIS A 297 -27.13 -15.40 7.45
N SER A 298 -26.92 -16.64 7.02
CA SER A 298 -27.34 -17.12 5.69
C SER A 298 -28.87 -17.15 5.47
N GLU A 299 -29.66 -17.05 6.55
CA GLU A 299 -31.13 -17.10 6.52
C GLU A 299 -31.77 -15.71 6.40
N ASP A 300 -30.95 -14.65 6.46
CA ASP A 300 -31.40 -13.27 6.35
C ASP A 300 -31.81 -12.98 4.89
N ASN A 301 -33.10 -13.13 4.58
CA ASN A 301 -33.66 -12.82 3.25
C ASN A 301 -33.77 -11.30 3.05
N ILE A 302 -32.62 -10.63 2.96
CA ILE A 302 -32.49 -9.18 2.89
C ILE A 302 -31.90 -8.78 1.53
N GLU A 303 -32.26 -7.59 1.05
CA GLU A 303 -31.69 -7.03 -0.18
C GLU A 303 -30.14 -7.06 -0.12
N PRO A 304 -29.45 -7.58 -1.15
CA PRO A 304 -27.99 -7.77 -1.13
C PRO A 304 -27.19 -6.49 -0.82
N GLY A 305 -27.62 -5.34 -1.32
CA GLY A 305 -26.97 -4.06 -1.05
C GLY A 305 -27.04 -3.68 0.44
N TYR A 306 -28.20 -3.89 1.06
CA TYR A 306 -28.39 -3.63 2.49
C TYR A 306 -27.65 -4.64 3.37
N ALA A 307 -27.62 -5.93 2.99
CA ALA A 307 -26.83 -6.94 3.67
C ALA A 307 -25.33 -6.58 3.70
N VAL A 308 -24.79 -6.06 2.58
CA VAL A 308 -23.41 -5.56 2.51
C VAL A 308 -23.19 -4.38 3.47
N LEU A 309 -24.11 -3.41 3.53
CA LEU A 309 -24.01 -2.27 4.45
C LEU A 309 -24.06 -2.71 5.93
N GLN A 310 -24.86 -3.72 6.27
CA GLN A 310 -24.88 -4.33 7.60
C GLN A 310 -23.54 -4.99 7.95
N ILE A 311 -22.95 -5.73 7.01
CA ILE A 311 -21.65 -6.37 7.19
C ILE A 311 -20.57 -5.32 7.44
N PHE A 312 -20.52 -4.26 6.63
CA PHE A 312 -19.57 -3.16 6.83
C PHE A 312 -19.77 -2.47 8.17
N SER A 313 -21.00 -2.13 8.53
CA SER A 313 -21.31 -1.49 9.82
C SER A 313 -20.81 -2.34 10.99
N LYS A 314 -21.09 -3.65 10.97
CA LYS A 314 -20.60 -4.57 12.02
C LYS A 314 -19.08 -4.72 12.01
N TYR A 315 -18.45 -4.82 10.83
CA TYR A 315 -17.00 -4.97 10.70
C TYR A 315 -16.25 -3.76 11.27
N PHE A 316 -16.72 -2.55 10.96
CA PHE A 316 -16.13 -1.29 11.43
C PHE A 316 -16.67 -0.84 12.80
N LYS A 317 -17.61 -1.58 13.40
CA LYS A 317 -18.28 -1.26 14.68
C LYS A 317 -19.02 0.08 14.63
N GLU A 318 -19.60 0.37 13.49
CA GLU A 318 -20.44 1.54 13.27
C GLU A 318 -21.92 1.19 13.41
N ASP A 319 -22.71 2.19 13.78
CA ASP A 319 -24.15 2.05 13.96
C ASP A 319 -24.86 2.29 12.62
N ILE A 320 -25.45 1.24 12.06
CA ILE A 320 -26.14 1.32 10.78
C ILE A 320 -27.32 2.29 10.82
N GLY A 321 -27.96 2.46 11.98
CA GLY A 321 -29.10 3.38 12.15
C GLY A 321 -28.74 4.84 11.89
N LYS A 322 -27.46 5.20 11.93
CA LYS A 322 -26.98 6.55 11.60
C LYS A 322 -26.90 6.81 10.09
N PHE A 323 -26.91 5.77 9.27
CA PHE A 323 -26.84 5.87 7.81
C PHE A 323 -28.19 5.71 7.13
N ILE A 324 -29.18 5.15 7.85
CA ILE A 324 -30.52 4.92 7.33
C ILE A 324 -31.39 6.13 7.68
N PHE A 325 -31.85 6.84 6.65
CA PHE A 325 -32.89 7.84 6.80
C PHE A 325 -34.25 7.18 6.57
N GLU A 326 -35.10 7.17 7.60
CA GLU A 326 -36.49 6.78 7.41
C GLU A 326 -37.20 7.81 6.54
N VAL A 327 -37.55 7.43 5.32
CA VAL A 327 -38.45 8.22 4.49
C VAL A 327 -39.85 8.05 5.06
N LYS A 328 -40.31 9.02 5.86
CA LYS A 328 -41.73 9.12 6.20
C LYS A 328 -42.48 9.44 4.91
N VAL A 329 -43.14 8.44 4.34
CA VAL A 329 -44.13 8.66 3.31
C VAL A 329 -45.28 9.40 3.97
N CYS A 330 -45.32 10.73 3.82
CA CYS A 330 -46.52 11.48 4.08
C CYS A 330 -47.54 11.02 3.04
N SER A 331 -48.44 10.11 3.43
CA SER A 331 -49.65 9.86 2.68
C SER A 331 -50.32 11.21 2.46
N ASN A 332 -50.37 11.67 1.20
CA ASN A 332 -51.11 12.86 0.84
C ASN A 332 -52.54 12.68 1.36
N LEU A 333 -52.93 13.56 2.29
CA LEU A 333 -54.31 13.92 2.51
C LEU A 333 -54.81 14.52 1.19
N ASN A 334 -55.39 13.69 0.34
CA ASN A 334 -56.28 14.15 -0.72
C ASN A 334 -57.70 13.75 -0.31
N ASP A 335 -58.46 14.80 0.02
CA ASP A 335 -59.91 14.99 0.07
C ASP A 335 -60.78 14.17 1.03
#